data_AF-A0A8T3YZN1-F1
#
_entry.id   AF-A0A8T3YZN1-F1
#
_cell.length_a   1.000
_cell.length_b   1.000
_cell.length_c   1.000
_cell.angle_alpha   90.00
_cell.angle_beta   90.00
_cell.angle_gamma   90.00
#
_symmetry.space_group_name_H-M   'P 1'
#
loop_
_entity.id
_entity.type
_entity.pdbx_description
1 polymer ?
#
loop_
_entity_poly.entity_id
_entity_poly.type
_entity_poly.pdbx_seq_one_letter_code
_entity_poly.pdbx_strand_id
1 'polypeptide(L)'
;MTFKVNQKLSLCILLLFLGVVFFLSVNTASAASQTNFTPSEISAASVTLKNQIETNKNLPNSVKVGNQTVNTAQYLHLATQATTQLKNNNNNTPIKLQNDQVPGFSEESLNTGSMSKADYVDFAQRVNGYMNDNHQ
;
A
#
# COMPACT_ATOMS: atom_id res chain seq x y z
N MET A 1 -60.76 -36.94 21.28
CA MET A 1 -60.47 -35.57 21.74
C MET A 1 -58.95 -35.43 21.85
N THR A 2 -58.38 -34.38 21.24
CA THR A 2 -57.02 -33.84 21.55
C THR A 2 -55.75 -34.49 20.95
N PHE A 3 -55.72 -34.81 19.65
CA PHE A 3 -54.45 -34.86 18.88
C PHE A 3 -54.07 -33.46 18.34
N LYS A 4 -53.89 -32.48 19.24
CA LYS A 4 -53.49 -31.10 18.87
C LYS A 4 -52.08 -30.71 19.37
N VAL A 5 -51.45 -31.54 20.19
CA VAL A 5 -50.16 -31.20 20.86
C VAL A 5 -48.93 -31.59 20.01
N ASN A 6 -48.94 -32.73 19.31
CA ASN A 6 -47.72 -33.25 18.66
C ASN A 6 -47.33 -32.58 17.33
N GLN A 7 -48.27 -31.97 16.58
CA GLN A 7 -47.93 -31.27 15.34
C GLN A 7 -47.32 -29.88 15.60
N LYS A 8 -47.80 -29.17 16.65
CA LYS A 8 -47.20 -27.88 17.08
C LYS A 8 -45.82 -28.08 17.69
N LEU A 9 -45.59 -29.15 18.46
CA LEU A 9 -44.29 -29.43 19.08
C LEU A 9 -43.22 -29.82 18.04
N SER A 10 -43.59 -30.59 17.01
CA SER A 10 -42.68 -30.96 15.91
C SER A 10 -42.32 -29.78 14.99
N LEU A 11 -43.25 -28.83 14.78
CA LEU A 11 -43.00 -27.61 13.99
C LEU A 11 -42.07 -26.61 14.72
N CYS A 12 -42.19 -26.49 16.05
CA CYS A 12 -41.31 -25.62 16.84
C CYS A 12 -39.85 -26.12 16.90
N ILE A 13 -39.64 -27.44 16.88
CA ILE A 13 -38.29 -28.03 16.88
C ILE A 13 -37.62 -27.85 15.51
N LEU A 14 -38.37 -27.94 14.40
CA LEU A 14 -37.84 -27.67 13.06
C LEU A 14 -37.48 -26.19 12.87
N LEU A 15 -38.25 -25.26 13.46
CA LEU A 15 -37.94 -23.82 13.47
C LEU A 15 -36.74 -23.47 14.36
N LEU A 16 -36.50 -24.22 15.44
CA LEU A 16 -35.29 -24.09 16.27
C LEU A 16 -34.03 -24.56 15.52
N PHE A 17 -34.12 -25.58 14.67
CA PHE A 17 -32.99 -26.02 13.84
C PHE A 17 -32.70 -25.07 12.67
N LEU A 18 -33.70 -24.38 12.11
CA LEU A 18 -33.48 -23.37 11.07
C LEU A 18 -32.82 -22.08 11.61
N GLY A 19 -33.07 -21.76 12.88
CA GLY A 19 -32.48 -20.60 13.58
C GLY A 19 -31.01 -20.76 13.97
N VAL A 20 -30.47 -21.99 14.01
CA VAL A 20 -29.05 -22.24 14.32
C VAL A 20 -28.17 -22.22 13.06
N VAL A 21 -28.76 -22.26 11.86
CA VAL A 21 -28.03 -22.17 10.58
C VAL A 21 -27.82 -20.73 10.11
N PHE A 22 -28.35 -19.75 10.84
CA PHE A 22 -28.22 -18.34 10.52
C PHE A 22 -27.29 -17.67 11.53
N PHE A 23 -26.24 -17.01 11.03
CA PHE A 23 -25.17 -16.30 11.76
C PHE A 23 -23.92 -17.09 12.14
N LEU A 24 -23.27 -17.70 11.15
CA LEU A 24 -21.83 -17.51 10.97
C LEU A 24 -21.54 -17.16 9.50
N SER A 25 -22.12 -16.07 9.02
CA SER A 25 -21.47 -15.31 7.96
C SER A 25 -20.26 -14.63 8.59
N VAL A 26 -19.17 -15.37 8.73
CA VAL A 26 -17.87 -14.74 8.91
C VAL A 26 -17.56 -14.04 7.60
N ASN A 27 -17.85 -12.74 7.53
CA ASN A 27 -17.13 -11.90 6.59
C ASN A 27 -15.66 -12.00 7.02
N THR A 28 -14.90 -12.88 6.37
CA THR A 28 -13.45 -12.75 6.38
C THR A 28 -13.15 -11.47 5.63
N ALA A 29 -13.20 -10.33 6.34
CA ALA A 29 -12.43 -9.19 5.92
C ALA A 29 -11.00 -9.71 5.85
N SER A 30 -10.49 -9.94 4.64
CA SER A 30 -9.05 -10.08 4.46
C SER A 30 -8.51 -8.75 4.96
N ALA A 31 -8.00 -8.73 6.20
CA ALA A 31 -7.17 -7.63 6.64
C ALA A 31 -5.96 -7.73 5.73
N ALA A 32 -5.97 -6.97 4.63
CA ALA A 32 -4.80 -6.80 3.80
C ALA A 32 -3.71 -6.37 4.78
N SER A 33 -2.75 -7.25 5.02
CA SER A 33 -1.61 -6.96 5.86
C SER A 33 -0.93 -5.75 5.22
N GLN A 34 -1.13 -4.57 5.81
CA GLN A 34 -0.58 -3.33 5.29
C GLN A 34 0.94 -3.43 5.41
N THR A 35 1.62 -3.53 4.28
CA THR A 35 3.08 -3.52 4.23
C THR A 35 3.58 -2.13 4.58
N ASN A 36 4.55 -2.05 5.50
CA ASN A 36 5.18 -0.80 5.91
C ASN A 36 6.70 -0.93 5.79
N PHE A 37 7.35 0.19 5.53
CA PHE A 37 8.81 0.27 5.40
C PHE A 37 9.36 1.40 6.25
N THR A 38 10.57 1.23 6.75
CA THR A 38 11.32 2.28 7.44
C THR A 38 12.00 3.21 6.43
N PRO A 39 12.25 4.49 6.78
CA PRO A 39 13.07 5.37 5.95
C PRO A 39 14.46 4.80 5.62
N SER A 40 15.04 4.00 6.53
CA SER A 40 16.31 3.29 6.29
C SER A 40 16.22 2.23 5.20
N GLU A 41 15.16 1.43 5.17
CA GLU A 41 14.97 0.41 4.12
C GLU A 41 14.76 1.06 2.75
N ILE A 42 14.02 2.16 2.72
CA ILE A 42 13.76 2.93 1.49
C ILE A 42 15.06 3.56 0.97
N SER A 43 15.87 4.16 1.86
CA SER A 43 17.17 4.74 1.51
C SER A 43 18.16 3.68 0.99
N ALA A 44 18.21 2.51 1.64
CA ALA A 44 19.02 1.39 1.17
C ALA A 44 18.58 0.94 -0.24
N ALA A 45 17.27 0.84 -0.47
CA ALA A 45 16.73 0.54 -1.79
C ALA A 45 17.07 1.62 -2.83
N SER A 46 17.15 2.91 -2.46
CA SER A 46 17.62 3.98 -3.35
C SER A 46 19.04 3.77 -3.84
N VAL A 47 19.94 3.35 -2.94
CA VAL A 47 21.33 3.06 -3.31
C VAL A 47 21.39 1.89 -4.29
N THR A 48 20.63 0.81 -4.03
CA THR A 48 20.57 -0.33 -4.94
C THR A 48 19.98 0.05 -6.30
N LEU A 49 18.85 0.76 -6.31
CA LEU A 49 18.18 1.19 -7.53
C LEU A 49 19.07 2.09 -8.39
N LYS A 50 19.76 3.06 -7.77
CA LYS A 50 20.75 3.91 -8.45
C LYS A 50 21.79 3.05 -9.17
N ASN A 51 22.41 2.10 -8.46
CA ASN A 51 23.44 1.25 -9.03
C ASN A 51 22.90 0.39 -10.20
N GLN A 52 21.67 -0.10 -10.10
CA GLN A 52 21.02 -0.85 -11.17
C GLN A 52 20.79 0.02 -12.42
N ILE A 53 20.27 1.24 -12.26
CA ILE A 53 20.07 2.18 -13.37
C ILE A 53 21.42 2.56 -14.00
N GLU A 54 22.42 2.86 -13.18
CA GLU A 54 23.76 3.25 -13.65
C GLU A 54 24.46 2.11 -14.40
N THR A 55 24.24 0.86 -13.99
CA THR A 55 24.84 -0.33 -14.62
C THR A 55 24.09 -0.74 -15.88
N ASN A 56 22.76 -0.87 -15.79
CA ASN A 56 21.93 -1.44 -16.84
C ASN A 56 21.44 -0.41 -17.86
N LYS A 57 21.62 0.89 -17.55
CA LYS A 57 21.15 2.02 -18.36
C LYS A 57 19.64 1.96 -18.65
N ASN A 58 18.89 1.35 -17.74
CA ASN A 58 17.44 1.20 -17.85
C ASN A 58 16.81 1.29 -16.45
N LEU A 59 15.61 1.86 -16.40
CA LEU A 59 14.77 1.85 -15.20
C LEU A 59 14.19 0.45 -15.00
N PRO A 60 14.42 -0.22 -13.85
CA PRO A 60 13.82 -1.52 -13.59
C PRO A 60 12.29 -1.39 -13.40
N ASN A 61 11.57 -2.47 -13.68
CA ASN A 61 10.11 -2.52 -13.50
C ASN A 61 9.70 -2.68 -12.02
N SER A 62 10.64 -3.10 -11.18
CA SER A 62 10.42 -3.36 -9.76
C SER A 62 11.67 -3.11 -8.94
N VAL A 63 11.48 -2.76 -7.68
CA VAL A 63 12.53 -2.43 -6.71
C VAL A 63 12.36 -3.31 -5.48
N LYS A 64 13.48 -3.80 -4.92
CA LYS A 64 13.46 -4.51 -3.64
C LYS A 64 13.61 -3.51 -2.50
N VAL A 65 12.63 -3.47 -1.59
CA VAL A 65 12.63 -2.64 -0.38
C VAL A 65 12.52 -3.57 0.82
N GLY A 66 13.56 -3.62 1.65
CA GLY A 66 13.69 -4.64 2.69
C GLY A 66 13.61 -6.05 2.07
N ASN A 67 12.62 -6.84 2.52
CA ASN A 67 12.37 -8.19 2.00
C ASN A 67 11.28 -8.26 0.91
N GLN A 68 10.66 -7.14 0.56
CA GLN A 68 9.55 -7.10 -0.39
C GLN A 68 9.99 -6.54 -1.74
N THR A 69 9.38 -7.04 -2.81
CA THR A 69 9.50 -6.44 -4.15
C THR A 69 8.26 -5.61 -4.42
N VAL A 70 8.46 -4.34 -4.77
CA VAL A 70 7.40 -3.39 -5.12
C VAL A 70 7.62 -2.90 -6.54
N ASN A 71 6.56 -2.44 -7.20
CA ASN A 71 6.72 -1.83 -8.52
C ASN A 71 7.40 -0.45 -8.39
N THR A 72 7.95 0.06 -9.48
CA THR A 72 8.76 1.30 -9.45
C THR A 72 7.94 2.56 -9.10
N ALA A 73 6.65 2.60 -9.45
CA ALA A 73 5.76 3.69 -9.06
C ALA A 73 5.52 3.70 -7.54
N GLN A 74 5.18 2.55 -6.96
CA GLN A 74 5.08 2.37 -5.52
C GLN A 74 6.37 2.75 -4.79
N TYR A 75 7.52 2.39 -5.35
CA TYR A 75 8.81 2.78 -4.81
C TYR A 75 9.01 4.30 -4.84
N LEU A 76 8.67 4.98 -5.93
CA LEU A 76 8.75 6.43 -6.04
C LEU A 76 7.90 7.12 -4.96
N HIS A 77 6.71 6.61 -4.68
CA HIS A 77 5.84 7.14 -3.63
C HIS A 77 6.47 6.94 -2.24
N LEU A 78 7.06 5.78 -1.97
CA LEU A 78 7.79 5.53 -0.72
C LEU A 78 8.97 6.51 -0.56
N ALA A 79 9.72 6.76 -1.65
CA ALA A 79 10.88 7.66 -1.64
C ALA A 79 10.50 9.14 -1.39
N THR A 80 9.40 9.60 -1.98
CA THR A 80 8.90 10.98 -1.79
C THR A 80 8.33 11.19 -0.39
N GLN A 81 7.59 10.21 0.14
CA GLN A 81 7.14 10.19 1.53
C GLN A 81 8.32 10.19 2.50
N ALA A 82 9.35 9.35 2.25
CA ALA A 82 10.55 9.29 3.08
C ALA A 82 11.29 10.62 3.10
N THR A 83 11.48 11.27 1.94
CA THR A 83 12.09 12.61 1.84
C THR A 83 11.34 13.63 2.69
N THR A 84 10.01 13.61 2.63
CA THR A 84 9.15 14.51 3.40
C THR A 84 9.23 14.22 4.91
N GLN A 85 9.29 12.95 5.32
CA GLN A 85 9.45 12.57 6.73
C GLN A 85 10.83 12.95 7.29
N LEU A 86 11.90 12.74 6.54
CA LEU A 86 13.27 13.10 6.93
C LEU A 86 13.42 14.61 7.14
N LYS A 87 12.75 15.43 6.31
CA LYS A 87 12.68 16.89 6.54
C LYS A 87 12.12 17.24 7.92
N ASN A 88 11.13 16.48 8.38
CA ASN A 88 10.44 16.70 9.65
C ASN A 88 11.13 16.00 10.84
N ASN A 89 12.35 15.47 10.66
CA ASN A 89 13.09 14.68 11.66
C ASN A 89 12.30 13.46 12.20
N ASN A 90 11.37 12.93 11.41
CA ASN A 90 10.53 11.80 11.80
C ASN A 90 11.06 10.49 11.18
N ASN A 91 12.20 10.03 11.67
CA ASN A 91 12.94 8.94 11.02
C ASN A 91 12.47 7.53 11.42
N ASN A 92 11.57 7.44 12.40
CA ASN A 92 11.16 6.17 13.02
C ASN A 92 9.72 5.78 12.67
N THR A 93 8.96 6.66 12.02
CA THR A 93 7.59 6.35 11.61
C THR A 93 7.60 5.47 10.37
N PRO A 94 6.97 4.28 10.41
CA PRO A 94 6.85 3.44 9.23
C PRO A 94 6.02 4.11 8.13
N ILE A 95 6.45 3.95 6.88
CA ILE A 95 5.77 4.45 5.69
C ILE A 95 4.97 3.31 5.07
N LYS A 96 3.68 3.55 4.86
CA LYS A 96 2.75 2.57 4.30
C LYS A 96 2.96 2.44 2.79
N LEU A 97 3.07 1.21 2.31
CA LEU A 97 2.97 0.92 0.88
C LEU A 97 1.57 1.29 0.39
N GLN A 98 1.51 2.13 -0.65
CA GLN A 98 0.28 2.47 -1.34
C GLN A 98 0.07 1.54 -2.54
N ASN A 99 -1.18 1.42 -3.00
CA ASN A 99 -1.53 0.59 -4.14
C ASN A 99 -1.41 1.37 -5.47
N ASP A 100 -0.28 2.06 -5.65
CA ASP A 100 -0.05 2.91 -6.81
C ASP A 100 0.10 2.07 -8.07
N GLN A 101 -0.56 2.54 -9.13
CA GLN A 101 -0.54 1.90 -10.44
C GLN A 101 0.58 2.50 -11.28
N VAL A 102 1.28 1.64 -12.04
CA VAL A 102 2.30 2.13 -12.97
C VAL A 102 1.62 3.02 -14.01
N PRO A 103 2.09 4.26 -14.24
CA PRO A 103 1.49 5.15 -15.22
C PRO A 103 1.59 4.53 -16.61
N GLY A 104 0.53 4.67 -17.41
CA GLY A 104 0.48 4.10 -18.77
C GLY A 104 1.46 4.76 -19.74
N PHE A 105 2.00 5.91 -19.38
CA PHE A 105 2.99 6.65 -20.13
C PHE A 105 3.93 7.39 -19.18
N SER A 106 5.21 7.46 -19.53
CA SER A 106 6.23 8.19 -18.77
C SER A 106 7.13 8.92 -19.74
N GLU A 107 7.33 10.21 -19.51
CA GLU A 107 8.29 11.05 -20.21
C GLU A 107 9.24 11.67 -19.19
N GLU A 108 10.49 11.85 -19.60
CA GLU A 108 11.51 12.52 -18.80
C GLU A 108 12.10 13.66 -19.61
N SER A 109 12.15 14.84 -19.00
CA SER A 109 12.84 16.01 -19.54
C SER A 109 13.69 16.62 -18.44
N LEU A 110 15.01 16.50 -18.56
CA LEU A 110 15.97 17.00 -17.59
C LEU A 110 16.65 18.26 -18.10
N ASN A 111 16.57 19.33 -17.32
CA ASN A 111 17.40 20.51 -17.51
C ASN A 111 18.53 20.49 -16.48
N THR A 112 19.74 20.84 -16.93
CA THR A 112 20.91 20.92 -16.04
C THR A 112 20.81 22.16 -15.15
N GLY A 113 21.10 21.99 -13.86
CA GLY A 113 21.11 23.09 -12.90
C GLY A 113 21.45 22.59 -11.50
N SER A 114 21.47 23.50 -10.53
CA SER A 114 21.56 23.18 -9.11
C SER A 114 20.20 23.38 -8.44
N MET A 115 19.92 22.56 -7.42
CA MET A 115 18.70 22.64 -6.64
C MET A 115 19.08 22.80 -5.17
N SER A 116 18.49 23.77 -4.47
CA SER A 116 18.73 23.88 -3.04
C SER A 116 18.06 22.72 -2.28
N LYS A 117 18.47 22.49 -1.03
CA LYS A 117 17.78 21.51 -0.17
C LYS A 117 16.30 21.86 0.01
N ALA A 118 15.97 23.15 0.07
CA ALA A 118 14.59 23.60 0.23
C ALA A 118 13.77 23.26 -1.03
N ASP A 119 14.31 23.58 -2.21
CA ASP A 119 13.64 23.30 -3.48
C ASP A 119 13.45 21.79 -3.70
N TYR A 120 14.45 20.97 -3.34
CA TYR A 120 14.35 19.52 -3.47
C TYR A 120 13.23 18.94 -2.59
N VAL A 121 13.09 19.45 -1.37
CA VAL A 121 12.01 19.03 -0.45
C VAL A 121 10.65 19.50 -0.95
N ASP A 122 10.53 20.75 -1.41
CA ASP A 122 9.30 21.25 -2.02
C ASP A 122 8.87 20.40 -3.22
N PHE A 123 9.82 20.09 -4.11
CA PHE A 123 9.58 19.22 -5.24
C PHE A 123 9.09 17.84 -4.81
N ALA A 124 9.74 17.21 -3.84
CA ALA A 124 9.30 15.92 -3.31
C ALA A 124 7.88 15.97 -2.71
N GLN A 125 7.52 17.06 -2.03
CA GLN A 125 6.17 17.26 -1.48
C GLN A 125 5.12 17.42 -2.60
N ARG A 126 5.44 18.17 -3.67
CA ARG A 126 4.56 18.32 -4.82
C ARG A 126 4.34 17.00 -5.56
N VAL A 127 5.41 16.22 -5.75
CA VAL A 127 5.29 14.87 -6.34
C VAL A 127 4.43 13.98 -5.45
N ASN A 128 4.70 13.94 -4.14
CA ASN A 128 3.87 13.17 -3.20
C ASN A 128 2.40 13.57 -3.26
N GLY A 129 2.08 14.86 -3.36
CA GLY A 129 0.70 15.32 -3.55
C GLY A 129 0.07 14.77 -4.82
N TYR A 130 0.77 14.90 -5.95
CA TYR A 130 0.31 14.35 -7.24
C TYR A 130 0.06 12.83 -7.17
N MET A 131 0.96 12.07 -6.56
CA MET A 131 0.83 10.61 -6.43
C MET A 131 -0.37 10.23 -5.56
N ASN A 132 -0.61 10.95 -4.47
CA ASN A 132 -1.78 10.74 -3.61
C ASN A 132 -3.10 11.05 -4.35
N ASP A 133 -3.13 12.11 -5.16
CA ASP A 133 -4.33 12.53 -5.89
C ASP A 133 -4.66 11.59 -7.06
N ASN A 134 -3.65 10.98 -7.68
CA ASN A 134 -3.81 10.19 -8.91
C ASN A 134 -3.63 8.68 -8.73
N HIS A 135 -3.19 8.21 -7.56
CA HIS A 135 -2.84 6.81 -7.28
C HIS A 135 -1.83 6.22 -8.28
N GLN A 136 -0.80 7.02 -8.60
CA GLN A 136 0.26 6.75 -9.57
C GLN A 136 1.62 7.07 -8.98
#